data_AF-A0AAE1LUA1-F1
#
_entry.id   AF-A0AAE1LUA1-F1
#
_cell.length_a   1.000
_cell.length_b   1.000
_cell.length_c   1.000
_cell.angle_alpha   90.00
_cell.angle_beta   90.00
_cell.angle_gamma   90.00
#
_symmetry.space_group_name_H-M   'P 1'
#
loop_
_entity.id
_entity.type
_entity.pdbx_description
1 polymer ?
#
loop_
_entity_poly.entity_id
_entity_poly.type
_entity_poly.pdbx_seq_one_letter_code
_entity_poly.pdbx_strand_id
1 'polypeptide(L)'
;MSEDFNNILVKLEIPVKTILKHCPSRWLSICDPGKRLLEQWAAYNEYFLKFLPSKNSTSDLSKLARYTRIRSFLKDPTMTAQITFAIESAELFESFSKCFQKTDPMIHMLYPEILRLVKILAGRVCKKQVVENIISESNPFSPDNLVFVKDILCGDLTEKELAKPCLNEIDVLTFRKSAQDFFIQSAKHLLDKSILRSSILKHFRCLDPSLLKGNAILRSAERVARALPINVSVTRFLDEFKLLQTEDLPAWNPETGRVDHFWRKVFQIKSVDNEAKYPLVSKVFKAALAVSHGSSDVERGFSESGNVLTDDKTRMNERTLNAKLNIKSGLNFYQNKPQLVPMSKDLLLSGRLAHSKYKEYLEAERKKEDEAKRRKEEAEEDVRKRAEFMKSQNKMRRSIADMESKVKELKRAEKEETKASEQLLSEGQKKLEKALKNKDLEGARVAFGMISGAQNMKKIKTSDELKSLATKLDKKKSTLLSNFFQREKGTASSSVMETQGSDIDDDFDL
;
A
#
# COMPACT_ATOMS: atom_id res chain seq x y z
N MET A 1 -32.55 -3.12 -15.93
CA MET A 1 -32.14 -3.63 -17.27
C MET A 1 -33.17 -3.16 -18.27
N SER A 2 -32.80 -2.98 -19.55
CA SER A 2 -33.79 -2.61 -20.56
C SER A 2 -34.80 -3.75 -20.73
N GLU A 3 -36.05 -3.38 -21.00
CA GLU A 3 -37.13 -4.29 -21.36
C GLU A 3 -36.72 -5.21 -22.53
N ASP A 4 -35.97 -4.65 -23.49
CA ASP A 4 -35.35 -5.37 -24.60
C ASP A 4 -34.49 -6.58 -24.16
N PHE A 5 -33.66 -6.45 -23.12
CA PHE A 5 -32.82 -7.56 -22.65
C PHE A 5 -33.64 -8.64 -21.95
N ASN A 6 -34.67 -8.25 -21.18
CA ASN A 6 -35.58 -9.21 -20.56
C ASN A 6 -36.34 -10.02 -21.61
N ASN A 7 -36.75 -9.39 -22.72
CA ASN A 7 -37.40 -10.09 -23.84
C ASN A 7 -36.49 -11.15 -24.47
N ILE A 8 -35.18 -10.87 -24.59
CA ILE A 8 -34.20 -11.87 -25.05
C ILE A 8 -34.05 -13.02 -24.05
N LEU A 9 -34.01 -12.73 -22.75
CA LEU A 9 -33.94 -13.77 -21.71
C LEU A 9 -35.16 -14.71 -21.80
N VAL A 10 -36.36 -14.15 -21.94
CA VAL A 10 -37.60 -14.93 -22.13
C VAL A 10 -37.54 -15.77 -23.41
N LYS A 11 -37.10 -15.19 -24.53
CA LYS A 11 -36.96 -15.89 -25.81
C LYS A 11 -36.00 -17.08 -25.74
N LEU A 12 -34.95 -16.99 -24.94
CA LEU A 12 -33.94 -18.04 -24.76
C LEU A 12 -34.24 -19.00 -23.60
N GLU A 13 -35.40 -18.86 -22.94
CA GLU A 13 -35.79 -19.62 -21.76
C GLU A 13 -34.78 -19.50 -20.60
N ILE A 14 -34.10 -18.35 -20.49
CA ILE A 14 -33.11 -18.07 -19.44
C ILE A 14 -33.80 -17.29 -18.31
N PRO A 15 -33.70 -17.73 -17.04
CA PRO A 15 -34.30 -17.02 -15.92
C PRO A 15 -33.80 -15.58 -15.79
N VAL A 16 -34.73 -14.66 -15.55
CA VAL A 16 -34.40 -13.25 -15.28
C VAL A 16 -33.75 -13.17 -13.90
N LYS A 17 -32.43 -12.93 -13.89
CA LYS A 17 -31.66 -12.73 -12.66
C LYS A 17 -30.97 -11.37 -12.68
N THR A 18 -30.84 -10.74 -11.51
CA THR A 18 -30.13 -9.47 -11.34
C THR A 18 -28.65 -9.60 -11.67
N ILE A 19 -28.01 -8.54 -12.15
CA ILE A 19 -26.55 -8.54 -12.33
C ILE A 19 -25.91 -8.31 -10.97
N LEU A 20 -25.00 -9.20 -10.57
CA LEU A 20 -24.28 -9.08 -9.32
C LEU A 20 -23.03 -8.20 -9.51
N LYS A 21 -22.77 -7.33 -8.54
CA LYS A 21 -21.55 -6.51 -8.54
C LYS A 21 -20.44 -7.26 -7.82
N HIS A 22 -19.29 -7.33 -8.48
CA HIS A 22 -18.04 -7.76 -7.85
C HIS A 22 -17.49 -6.66 -6.95
N CYS A 23 -16.89 -7.03 -5.82
CA CYS A 23 -16.16 -6.13 -4.92
C CYS A 23 -14.65 -6.29 -5.19
N PRO A 24 -13.98 -5.32 -5.85
CA PRO A 24 -12.57 -5.47 -6.25
C PRO A 24 -11.59 -5.68 -5.09
N SER A 25 -11.89 -5.12 -3.91
CA SER A 25 -11.08 -5.30 -2.71
C SER A 25 -11.21 -6.71 -2.09
N ARG A 26 -12.24 -7.47 -2.48
CA ARG A 26 -12.48 -8.86 -2.07
C ARG A 26 -12.55 -9.73 -3.32
N TRP A 27 -11.39 -10.07 -3.87
CA TRP A 27 -11.31 -10.79 -5.15
C TRP A 27 -12.13 -12.10 -5.17
N LEU A 28 -12.25 -12.81 -4.05
CA LEU A 28 -13.10 -14.01 -3.91
C LEU A 28 -14.59 -13.77 -4.15
N SER A 29 -15.06 -12.52 -4.07
CA SER A 29 -16.43 -12.16 -4.46
C SER A 29 -16.69 -12.29 -5.96
N ILE A 30 -15.70 -12.72 -6.76
CA ILE A 30 -15.85 -12.99 -8.19
C ILE A 30 -16.66 -14.26 -8.49
N CYS A 31 -16.77 -15.20 -7.54
CA CYS A 31 -17.46 -16.47 -7.74
C CYS A 31 -18.92 -16.29 -8.20
N ASP A 32 -19.75 -15.61 -7.41
CA ASP A 32 -21.19 -15.47 -7.73
C ASP A 32 -21.44 -14.60 -8.98
N PRO A 33 -20.79 -13.42 -9.15
CA PRO A 33 -20.90 -12.66 -10.38
C PRO A 33 -20.40 -13.41 -11.62
N GLY A 34 -19.32 -14.20 -11.49
CA GLY A 34 -18.78 -15.03 -12.56
C GLY A 34 -19.75 -16.13 -12.97
N LYS A 35 -20.31 -16.88 -11.99
CA LYS A 35 -21.35 -17.89 -12.24
C LYS A 35 -22.56 -17.26 -12.93
N ARG A 36 -23.03 -16.10 -12.44
CA ARG A 36 -24.14 -15.34 -13.04
C ARG A 36 -23.84 -14.92 -14.48
N LEU A 37 -22.60 -14.50 -14.76
CA LEU A 37 -22.17 -14.11 -16.10
C LEU A 37 -22.18 -15.29 -17.07
N LEU A 38 -21.72 -16.47 -16.63
CA LEU A 38 -21.77 -17.71 -17.43
C LEU A 38 -23.21 -18.19 -17.66
N GLU A 39 -24.07 -18.16 -16.63
CA GLU A 39 -25.50 -18.51 -16.74
C GLU A 39 -26.23 -17.66 -17.81
N GLN A 40 -25.87 -16.38 -17.93
CA GLN A 40 -26.50 -15.45 -18.87
C GLN A 40 -25.69 -15.27 -20.18
N TRP A 41 -24.64 -16.07 -20.40
CA TRP A 41 -23.69 -15.87 -21.51
C TRP A 41 -24.36 -15.87 -22.88
N ALA A 42 -25.29 -16.81 -23.13
CA ALA A 42 -26.02 -16.88 -24.39
C ALA A 42 -26.88 -15.64 -24.64
N ALA A 43 -27.55 -15.12 -23.60
CA ALA A 43 -28.34 -13.89 -23.70
C ALA A 43 -27.46 -12.66 -23.96
N TYR A 44 -26.29 -12.56 -23.33
CA TYR A 44 -25.35 -11.48 -23.62
C TYR A 44 -24.85 -11.53 -25.06
N ASN A 45 -24.53 -12.71 -25.59
CA ASN A 45 -24.15 -12.87 -27.00
C ASN A 45 -25.29 -12.44 -27.94
N GLU A 46 -26.51 -12.91 -27.69
CA GLU A 46 -27.66 -12.53 -28.52
C GLU A 46 -27.92 -11.02 -28.48
N TYR A 47 -27.88 -10.41 -27.29
CA TYR A 47 -28.14 -8.98 -27.11
C TYR A 47 -27.04 -8.11 -27.74
N PHE A 48 -25.78 -8.33 -27.36
CA PHE A 48 -24.67 -7.44 -27.75
C PHE A 48 -24.10 -7.75 -29.13
N LEU A 49 -24.18 -8.99 -29.62
CA LEU A 49 -23.61 -9.36 -30.93
C LEU A 49 -24.63 -9.38 -32.06
N LYS A 50 -25.94 -9.52 -31.78
CA LYS A 50 -26.99 -9.59 -32.80
C LYS A 50 -28.04 -8.49 -32.68
N PHE A 51 -28.73 -8.40 -31.53
CA PHE A 51 -29.84 -7.47 -31.34
C PHE A 51 -29.42 -6.00 -31.47
N LEU A 52 -28.42 -5.55 -30.69
CA LEU A 52 -27.97 -4.15 -30.73
C LEU A 52 -27.47 -3.72 -32.13
N PRO A 53 -26.63 -4.51 -32.83
CA PRO A 53 -26.26 -4.23 -34.22
C PRO A 53 -27.42 -4.18 -35.21
N SER A 54 -28.49 -4.94 -34.97
CA SER A 54 -29.67 -4.92 -35.85
C SER A 54 -30.57 -3.69 -35.63
N LYS A 55 -30.60 -3.14 -34.42
CA LYS A 55 -31.46 -2.00 -34.02
C LYS A 55 -30.79 -0.64 -34.24
N ASN A 56 -29.46 -0.57 -34.26
CA ASN A 56 -28.70 0.69 -34.38
C ASN A 56 -27.67 0.61 -35.50
N SER A 57 -27.30 1.75 -36.08
CA SER A 57 -26.19 1.80 -37.04
C SER A 57 -24.89 1.33 -36.39
N THR A 58 -24.17 0.44 -37.08
CA THR A 58 -22.89 -0.11 -36.61
C THR A 58 -21.84 0.98 -36.39
N SER A 59 -21.88 2.06 -37.18
CA SER A 59 -20.97 3.22 -37.07
C SER A 59 -21.16 4.01 -35.78
N ASP A 60 -22.37 4.02 -35.22
CA ASP A 60 -22.67 4.76 -34.00
C ASP A 60 -22.35 3.93 -32.77
N LEU A 61 -22.65 2.62 -32.80
CA LEU A 61 -22.25 1.70 -31.75
C LEU A 61 -20.72 1.60 -31.60
N SER A 62 -19.95 1.64 -32.70
CA SER A 62 -18.49 1.58 -32.64
C SER A 62 -17.85 2.80 -31.97
N LYS A 63 -18.55 3.95 -31.93
CA LYS A 63 -18.10 5.15 -31.21
C LYS A 63 -18.26 4.99 -29.69
N LEU A 64 -19.13 4.10 -29.23
CA LEU A 64 -19.34 3.84 -27.80
C LEU A 64 -18.25 2.90 -27.27
N ALA A 65 -17.23 3.46 -26.63
CA ALA A 65 -16.13 2.70 -26.01
C ALA A 65 -16.60 1.54 -25.11
N ARG A 66 -17.69 1.73 -24.35
CA ARG A 66 -18.28 0.68 -23.49
C ARG A 66 -18.79 -0.51 -24.29
N TYR A 67 -19.51 -0.24 -25.39
CA TYR A 67 -20.03 -1.31 -26.25
C TYR A 67 -18.88 -2.06 -26.93
N THR A 68 -17.88 -1.34 -27.45
CA THR A 68 -16.70 -1.95 -28.09
C THR A 68 -15.97 -2.88 -27.14
N ARG A 69 -15.80 -2.49 -25.86
CA ARG A 69 -15.18 -3.32 -24.82
C ARG A 69 -15.98 -4.58 -24.49
N ILE A 70 -17.31 -4.48 -24.39
CA ILE A 70 -18.17 -5.64 -24.14
C ILE A 70 -18.15 -6.57 -25.36
N ARG A 71 -18.22 -6.00 -26.57
CA ARG A 71 -18.19 -6.77 -27.81
C ARG A 71 -16.87 -7.52 -28.00
N SER A 72 -15.74 -6.90 -27.71
CA SER A 72 -14.43 -7.58 -27.77
C SER A 72 -14.34 -8.70 -26.75
N PHE A 73 -14.84 -8.47 -25.53
CA PHE A 73 -14.88 -9.46 -24.46
C PHE A 73 -15.74 -10.69 -24.81
N LEU A 74 -16.93 -10.49 -25.38
CA LEU A 74 -17.83 -11.59 -25.76
C LEU A 74 -17.35 -12.36 -27.00
N LYS A 75 -16.57 -11.73 -27.87
CA LYS A 75 -16.02 -12.36 -29.08
C LYS A 75 -14.77 -13.21 -28.81
N ASP A 76 -14.10 -12.99 -27.69
CA ASP A 76 -12.92 -13.76 -27.33
C ASP A 76 -13.33 -15.20 -26.94
N PRO A 77 -12.90 -16.21 -27.70
CA PRO A 77 -13.28 -17.60 -27.45
C PRO A 77 -12.69 -18.13 -26.13
N THR A 78 -11.62 -17.53 -25.61
CA THR A 78 -10.97 -17.96 -24.37
C THR A 78 -11.67 -17.42 -23.11
N MET A 79 -12.54 -16.43 -23.25
CA MET A 79 -13.07 -15.68 -22.11
C MET A 79 -13.93 -16.54 -21.17
N THR A 80 -14.71 -17.46 -21.73
CA THR A 80 -15.51 -18.42 -20.95
C THR A 80 -14.63 -19.35 -20.12
N ALA A 81 -13.52 -19.82 -20.68
CA ALA A 81 -12.50 -20.58 -19.96
C ALA A 81 -11.83 -19.74 -18.87
N GLN A 82 -11.50 -18.46 -19.14
CA GLN A 82 -10.90 -17.56 -18.15
C GLN A 82 -11.83 -17.29 -16.95
N ILE A 83 -13.12 -17.03 -17.21
CA ILE A 83 -14.10 -16.83 -16.14
C ILE A 83 -14.27 -18.10 -15.32
N THR A 84 -14.38 -19.25 -15.99
CA THR A 84 -14.53 -20.56 -15.34
C THR A 84 -13.33 -20.88 -14.46
N PHE A 85 -12.12 -20.64 -14.96
CA PHE A 85 -10.89 -20.81 -14.20
C PHE A 85 -10.81 -19.87 -12.99
N ALA A 86 -11.23 -18.62 -13.13
CA ALA A 86 -11.26 -17.68 -12.01
C ALA A 86 -12.21 -18.15 -10.90
N ILE A 87 -13.36 -18.73 -11.27
CA ILE A 87 -14.34 -19.30 -10.33
C ILE A 87 -13.73 -20.53 -9.63
N GLU A 88 -13.29 -21.54 -10.38
CA GLU A 88 -12.73 -22.77 -9.80
C GLU A 88 -11.48 -22.49 -8.96
N SER A 89 -10.66 -21.52 -9.38
CA SER A 89 -9.49 -21.10 -8.61
C SER A 89 -9.88 -20.40 -7.32
N ALA A 90 -10.88 -19.52 -7.34
CA ALA A 90 -11.37 -18.85 -6.13
C ALA A 90 -11.96 -19.84 -5.11
N GLU A 91 -12.62 -20.91 -5.57
CA GLU A 91 -13.14 -21.98 -4.70
C GLU A 91 -12.03 -22.69 -3.89
N LEU A 92 -10.79 -22.77 -4.43
CA LEU A 92 -9.64 -23.32 -3.69
C LEU A 92 -9.28 -22.50 -2.45
N PHE A 93 -9.46 -21.18 -2.52
CA PHE A 93 -9.20 -20.27 -1.41
C PHE A 93 -10.42 -20.16 -0.50
N GLU A 94 -11.63 -20.34 -1.03
CA GLU A 94 -12.86 -20.26 -0.25
C GLU A 94 -12.92 -21.35 0.83
N SER A 95 -12.44 -22.56 0.56
CA SER A 95 -12.35 -23.62 1.58
C SER A 95 -11.45 -23.22 2.75
N PHE A 96 -10.31 -22.59 2.43
CA PHE A 96 -9.40 -22.05 3.44
C PHE A 96 -10.07 -20.90 4.21
N SER A 97 -10.65 -19.92 3.53
CA SER A 97 -11.32 -18.77 4.16
C SER A 97 -12.48 -19.19 5.06
N LYS A 98 -13.32 -20.13 4.64
CA LYS A 98 -14.43 -20.67 5.45
C LYS A 98 -13.95 -21.28 6.77
N CYS A 99 -12.78 -21.93 6.76
CA CYS A 99 -12.18 -22.49 7.97
C CYS A 99 -11.91 -21.42 9.03
N PHE A 100 -11.41 -20.25 8.61
CA PHE A 100 -11.02 -19.15 9.50
C PHE A 100 -12.11 -18.09 9.72
N GLN A 101 -13.26 -18.22 9.04
CA GLN A 101 -14.46 -17.42 9.32
C GLN A 101 -15.23 -17.87 10.56
N LYS A 102 -14.90 -19.03 11.13
CA LYS A 102 -15.50 -19.52 12.38
C LYS A 102 -15.23 -18.58 13.55
N THR A 103 -16.09 -18.64 14.56
CA THR A 103 -15.92 -17.95 15.86
C THR A 103 -15.06 -18.74 16.84
N ASP A 104 -14.79 -20.00 16.52
CA ASP A 104 -14.01 -20.90 17.37
C ASP A 104 -12.52 -20.55 17.26
N PRO A 105 -11.69 -20.78 18.29
CA PRO A 105 -10.25 -20.54 18.19
C PRO A 105 -9.57 -21.48 17.19
N MET A 106 -9.09 -20.94 16.07
CA MET A 106 -8.51 -21.74 14.97
C MET A 106 -6.98 -21.56 14.80
N ILE A 107 -6.30 -20.88 15.74
CA ILE A 107 -4.86 -20.58 15.61
C ILE A 107 -3.99 -21.82 15.43
N HIS A 108 -4.39 -22.95 16.02
CA HIS A 108 -3.73 -24.25 15.92
C HIS A 108 -3.81 -24.85 14.50
N MET A 109 -4.84 -24.51 13.74
CA MET A 109 -5.06 -24.97 12.35
C MET A 109 -4.48 -24.03 11.31
N LEU A 110 -4.12 -22.80 11.68
CA LEU A 110 -3.67 -21.77 10.72
C LEU A 110 -2.46 -22.23 9.92
N TYR A 111 -1.41 -22.72 10.59
CA TYR A 111 -0.23 -23.22 9.88
C TYR A 111 -0.51 -24.46 9.01
N PRO A 112 -1.16 -25.53 9.53
CA PRO A 112 -1.53 -26.70 8.71
C PRO A 112 -2.35 -26.35 7.47
N GLU A 113 -3.34 -25.47 7.58
CA GLU A 113 -4.23 -25.14 6.47
C GLU A 113 -3.56 -24.22 5.43
N ILE A 114 -2.68 -23.29 5.84
CA ILE A 114 -1.89 -22.52 4.88
C ILE A 114 -0.95 -23.47 4.11
N LEU A 115 -0.27 -24.39 4.82
CA LEU A 115 0.60 -25.38 4.19
C LEU A 115 -0.17 -26.30 3.23
N ARG A 116 -1.38 -26.72 3.60
CA ARG A 116 -2.27 -27.50 2.75
C ARG A 116 -2.63 -26.74 1.48
N LEU A 117 -3.02 -25.48 1.59
CA LEU A 117 -3.35 -24.63 0.44
C LEU A 117 -2.14 -24.48 -0.49
N VAL A 118 -0.95 -24.22 0.05
CA VAL A 118 0.28 -24.17 -0.75
C VAL A 118 0.54 -25.48 -1.47
N LYS A 119 0.37 -26.63 -0.80
CA LYS A 119 0.54 -27.95 -1.43
C LYS A 119 -0.48 -28.22 -2.52
N ILE A 120 -1.73 -27.76 -2.38
CA ILE A 120 -2.75 -27.87 -3.43
C ILE A 120 -2.35 -27.03 -4.66
N LEU A 121 -1.96 -25.77 -4.45
CA LEU A 121 -1.55 -24.87 -5.52
C LEU A 121 -0.28 -25.35 -6.22
N ALA A 122 0.76 -25.70 -5.45
CA ALA A 122 2.00 -26.25 -5.98
C ALA A 122 1.77 -27.61 -6.65
N GLY A 123 0.88 -28.44 -6.11
CA GLY A 123 0.52 -29.74 -6.68
C GLY A 123 -0.07 -29.68 -8.09
N ARG A 124 -0.60 -28.52 -8.49
CA ARG A 124 -1.10 -28.30 -9.86
C ARG A 124 -0.01 -28.02 -10.89
N VAL A 125 1.19 -27.61 -10.45
CA VAL A 125 2.26 -27.10 -11.32
C VAL A 125 3.64 -27.71 -11.09
N CYS A 126 3.89 -28.32 -9.93
CA CYS A 126 5.17 -28.91 -9.54
C CYS A 126 5.11 -30.43 -9.52
N LYS A 127 6.27 -31.07 -9.71
CA LYS A 127 6.43 -32.52 -9.54
C LYS A 127 6.17 -32.93 -8.08
N LYS A 128 5.64 -34.14 -7.87
CA LYS A 128 5.25 -34.67 -6.55
C LYS A 128 6.35 -34.53 -5.47
N GLN A 129 7.59 -34.86 -5.82
CA GLN A 129 8.75 -34.81 -4.91
C GLN A 129 9.00 -33.39 -4.36
N VAL A 130 8.77 -32.37 -5.18
CA VAL A 130 8.94 -30.96 -4.80
C VAL A 130 7.82 -30.53 -3.85
N VAL A 131 6.58 -30.96 -4.11
CA VAL A 131 5.41 -30.64 -3.28
C VAL A 131 5.52 -31.24 -1.87
N GLU A 132 6.07 -32.46 -1.77
CA GLU A 132 6.32 -33.12 -0.48
C GLU A 132 7.27 -32.30 0.40
N ASN A 133 8.31 -31.71 -0.20
CA ASN A 133 9.37 -30.96 0.48
C ASN A 133 9.29 -29.43 0.27
N ILE A 134 8.11 -28.91 -0.08
CA ILE A 134 7.92 -27.51 -0.54
C ILE A 134 8.46 -26.43 0.41
N ILE A 135 8.46 -26.71 1.72
CA ILE A 135 8.95 -25.79 2.76
C ILE A 135 10.47 -25.77 2.86
N SER A 136 11.11 -26.92 2.61
CA SER A 136 12.57 -27.06 2.65
C SER A 136 13.22 -26.63 1.35
N GLU A 137 12.46 -26.59 0.26
CA GLU A 137 12.96 -26.21 -1.05
C GLU A 137 13.20 -24.69 -1.13
N SER A 138 14.40 -24.34 -1.60
CA SER A 138 14.81 -22.95 -1.75
C SER A 138 14.06 -22.28 -2.90
N ASN A 139 13.97 -22.97 -4.04
CA ASN A 139 13.31 -22.50 -5.26
C ASN A 139 12.38 -23.58 -5.84
N PRO A 140 11.20 -23.80 -5.23
CA PRO A 140 10.30 -24.88 -5.63
C PRO A 140 9.66 -24.68 -7.02
N PHE A 141 9.77 -23.49 -7.61
CA PHE A 141 9.16 -23.15 -8.90
C PHE A 141 10.20 -22.91 -10.00
N SER A 142 11.39 -23.51 -9.87
CA SER A 142 12.36 -23.56 -10.97
C SER A 142 11.81 -24.38 -12.14
N PRO A 143 12.23 -24.11 -13.40
CA PRO A 143 11.72 -24.85 -14.57
C PRO A 143 11.84 -26.37 -14.45
N ASP A 144 12.93 -26.86 -13.84
CA ASP A 144 13.18 -28.30 -13.65
C ASP A 144 12.21 -28.96 -12.66
N ASN A 145 11.63 -28.18 -11.76
CA ASN A 145 10.70 -28.63 -10.73
C ASN A 145 9.24 -28.64 -11.20
N LEU A 146 8.95 -27.97 -12.33
CA LEU A 146 7.61 -27.84 -12.88
C LEU A 146 7.22 -29.06 -13.72
N VAL A 147 5.91 -29.32 -13.81
CA VAL A 147 5.33 -30.23 -14.81
C VAL A 147 5.26 -29.52 -16.17
N PHE A 148 5.12 -30.29 -17.26
CA PHE A 148 4.92 -29.70 -18.58
C PHE A 148 3.63 -28.90 -18.63
N VAL A 149 3.63 -27.80 -19.41
CA VAL A 149 2.49 -26.88 -19.50
C VAL A 149 1.19 -27.59 -19.89
N LYS A 150 1.28 -28.62 -20.74
CA LYS A 150 0.14 -29.45 -21.16
C LYS A 150 -0.50 -30.28 -20.03
N ASP A 151 0.27 -30.61 -19.00
CA ASP A 151 -0.14 -31.51 -17.90
C ASP A 151 -0.66 -30.74 -16.68
N ILE A 152 -0.72 -29.40 -16.76
CA ILE A 152 -1.23 -28.54 -15.68
C ILE A 152 -2.73 -28.73 -15.54
N LEU A 153 -3.17 -28.99 -14.30
CA LEU A 153 -4.58 -29.17 -13.98
C LEU A 153 -5.27 -27.82 -13.75
N CYS A 154 -6.07 -27.35 -14.71
CA CYS A 154 -6.77 -26.07 -14.60
C CYS A 154 -8.10 -26.17 -13.82
N GLY A 155 -8.70 -27.36 -13.73
CA GLY A 155 -10.00 -27.61 -13.07
C GLY A 155 -11.00 -28.24 -14.04
N ASP A 156 -11.90 -29.09 -13.55
CA ASP A 156 -12.73 -29.94 -14.41
C ASP A 156 -13.64 -29.14 -15.34
N LEU A 157 -14.21 -28.02 -14.87
CA LEU A 157 -15.05 -27.17 -15.70
C LEU A 157 -14.20 -26.38 -16.70
N THR A 158 -13.05 -25.88 -16.27
CA THR A 158 -12.11 -25.18 -17.14
C THR A 158 -11.60 -26.09 -18.26
N GLU A 159 -11.28 -27.36 -17.96
CA GLU A 159 -10.85 -28.33 -18.98
C GLU A 159 -11.95 -28.60 -20.01
N LYS A 160 -13.23 -28.65 -19.60
CA LYS A 160 -14.36 -28.75 -20.53
C LYS A 160 -14.48 -27.54 -21.44
N GLU A 161 -14.20 -26.34 -20.93
CA GLU A 161 -14.18 -25.11 -21.72
C GLU A 161 -13.00 -25.08 -22.70
N LEU A 162 -11.82 -25.55 -22.28
CA LEU A 162 -10.63 -25.64 -23.13
C LEU A 162 -10.75 -26.69 -24.23
N ALA A 163 -11.56 -27.74 -24.01
CA ALA A 163 -11.82 -28.78 -25.00
C ALA A 163 -12.81 -28.34 -26.12
N LYS A 164 -13.35 -27.11 -26.05
CA LYS A 164 -14.30 -26.63 -27.07
C LYS A 164 -13.61 -26.44 -28.42
N PRO A 165 -14.27 -26.80 -29.54
CA PRO A 165 -13.68 -26.75 -30.88
C PRO A 165 -13.40 -25.32 -31.38
N CYS A 166 -13.87 -24.30 -30.67
CA CYS A 166 -13.60 -22.90 -31.00
C CYS A 166 -12.21 -22.41 -30.58
N LEU A 167 -11.44 -23.21 -29.83
CA LEU A 167 -10.11 -22.89 -29.37
C LEU A 167 -9.05 -23.64 -30.19
N ASN A 168 -8.00 -22.94 -30.58
CA ASN A 168 -6.84 -23.57 -31.21
C ASN A 168 -5.79 -24.00 -30.15
N GLU A 169 -4.85 -24.84 -30.54
CA GLU A 169 -3.83 -25.38 -29.63
C GLU A 169 -2.93 -24.28 -29.02
N ILE A 170 -2.64 -23.22 -29.78
CA ILE A 170 -1.82 -22.10 -29.30
C ILE A 170 -2.54 -21.36 -28.17
N ASP A 171 -3.83 -21.04 -28.34
CA ASP A 171 -4.65 -20.37 -27.33
C ASP A 171 -4.74 -21.20 -26.05
N VAL A 172 -4.90 -22.53 -26.17
CA VAL A 172 -4.94 -23.44 -25.03
C VAL A 172 -3.60 -23.46 -24.30
N LEU A 173 -2.47 -23.53 -25.02
CA LEU A 173 -1.13 -23.52 -24.41
C LEU A 173 -0.83 -22.18 -23.73
N THR A 174 -1.18 -21.05 -24.36
CA THR A 174 -1.05 -19.71 -23.77
C THR A 174 -1.89 -19.60 -22.50
N PHE A 175 -3.13 -20.10 -22.53
CA PHE A 175 -4.00 -20.15 -21.35
C PHE A 175 -3.39 -20.96 -20.22
N ARG A 176 -2.94 -22.20 -20.50
CA ARG A 176 -2.31 -23.07 -19.50
C ARG A 176 -1.06 -22.43 -18.91
N LYS A 177 -0.29 -21.69 -19.72
CA LYS A 177 0.86 -20.94 -19.23
C LYS A 177 0.44 -19.82 -18.27
N SER A 178 -0.61 -19.06 -18.59
CA SER A 178 -1.16 -18.06 -17.66
C SER A 178 -1.70 -18.68 -16.37
N ALA A 179 -2.37 -19.84 -16.46
CA ALA A 179 -2.82 -20.59 -15.28
C ALA A 179 -1.65 -21.08 -14.43
N GLN A 180 -0.57 -21.55 -15.07
CA GLN A 180 0.68 -21.91 -14.39
C GLN A 180 1.21 -20.73 -13.57
N ASP A 181 1.31 -19.58 -14.21
CA ASP A 181 1.87 -18.37 -13.59
C ASP A 181 0.98 -17.90 -12.43
N PHE A 182 -0.35 -18.04 -12.54
CA PHE A 182 -1.28 -17.78 -11.44
C PHE A 182 -1.02 -18.69 -10.23
N PHE A 183 -0.94 -20.01 -10.43
CA PHE A 183 -0.70 -20.96 -9.33
C PHE A 183 0.69 -20.74 -8.70
N ILE A 184 1.72 -20.50 -9.51
CA ILE A 184 3.07 -20.20 -9.04
C ILE A 184 3.06 -18.92 -8.21
N GLN A 185 2.49 -17.81 -8.71
CA GLN A 185 2.46 -16.55 -7.98
C GLN A 185 1.65 -16.66 -6.69
N SER A 186 0.52 -17.36 -6.71
CA SER A 186 -0.31 -17.60 -5.53
C SER A 186 0.45 -18.39 -4.46
N ALA A 187 1.10 -19.50 -4.85
CA ALA A 187 1.86 -20.33 -3.93
C ALA A 187 3.13 -19.63 -3.41
N LYS A 188 3.85 -18.89 -4.27
CA LYS A 188 4.97 -18.03 -3.88
C LYS A 188 4.53 -16.99 -2.86
N HIS A 189 3.44 -16.26 -3.12
CA HIS A 189 2.93 -15.27 -2.19
C HIS A 189 2.66 -15.83 -0.79
N LEU A 190 2.13 -17.05 -0.70
CA LEU A 190 1.88 -17.73 0.58
C LEU A 190 3.18 -18.24 1.24
N LEU A 191 4.17 -18.68 0.46
CA LEU A 191 5.47 -19.16 0.94
C LEU A 191 6.41 -18.02 1.38
N ASP A 192 6.39 -16.92 0.66
CA ASP A 192 7.23 -15.73 0.89
C ASP A 192 6.73 -14.93 2.09
N LYS A 193 5.42 -15.01 2.38
CA LYS A 193 4.91 -14.60 3.69
C LYS A 193 5.59 -15.48 4.76
N SER A 194 6.39 -14.84 5.62
CA SER A 194 7.23 -15.44 6.68
C SER A 194 6.52 -16.42 7.62
N ILE A 195 5.19 -16.43 7.57
CA ILE A 195 4.25 -17.28 8.28
C ILE A 195 4.56 -18.78 8.10
N LEU A 196 5.05 -19.22 6.94
CA LEU A 196 5.35 -20.65 6.71
C LEU A 196 6.80 -21.06 6.99
N ARG A 197 7.78 -20.19 6.64
CA ARG A 197 9.21 -20.52 6.74
C ARG A 197 9.77 -20.31 8.15
N SER A 198 9.33 -19.27 8.86
CA SER A 198 9.99 -18.85 10.12
C SER A 198 9.02 -18.38 11.21
N SER A 199 7.81 -18.95 11.26
CA SER A 199 6.79 -18.45 12.17
C SER A 199 6.63 -19.26 13.44
N ILE A 200 6.33 -18.55 14.52
CA ILE A 200 5.73 -19.08 15.74
C ILE A 200 4.44 -19.87 15.45
N LEU A 201 3.76 -19.59 14.33
CA LEU A 201 2.51 -20.25 13.94
C LEU A 201 2.58 -21.77 13.89
N LYS A 202 3.69 -22.35 13.42
CA LYS A 202 3.86 -23.81 13.39
C LYS A 202 3.85 -24.44 14.78
N HIS A 203 4.13 -23.66 15.81
CA HIS A 203 4.19 -24.13 17.18
C HIS A 203 2.83 -24.11 17.88
N PHE A 204 1.86 -23.30 17.44
CA PHE A 204 0.48 -23.34 17.97
C PHE A 204 -0.24 -24.67 17.73
N ARG A 205 0.29 -25.56 16.88
CA ARG A 205 -0.17 -26.96 16.77
C ARG A 205 -0.15 -27.73 18.09
N CYS A 206 0.60 -27.25 19.10
CA CYS A 206 0.59 -27.86 20.44
C CYS A 206 -0.76 -27.77 21.16
N LEU A 207 -1.66 -26.91 20.69
CA LEU A 207 -3.02 -26.78 21.19
C LEU A 207 -3.97 -27.85 20.61
N ASP A 208 -3.57 -28.55 19.54
CA ASP A 208 -4.39 -29.62 18.96
C ASP A 208 -4.37 -30.86 19.87
N PRO A 209 -5.52 -31.28 20.43
CA PRO A 209 -5.60 -32.43 21.31
C PRO A 209 -5.12 -33.73 20.66
N SER A 210 -5.31 -33.85 19.33
CA SER A 210 -4.93 -35.03 18.53
C SER A 210 -3.42 -35.24 18.51
N LEU A 211 -2.67 -34.16 18.71
CA LEU A 211 -1.21 -34.19 18.62
C LEU A 211 -0.56 -34.45 19.98
N LEU A 212 -1.25 -34.20 21.11
CA LEU A 212 -0.65 -34.11 22.46
C LEU A 212 0.39 -35.17 22.84
N LYS A 213 0.25 -36.42 22.40
CA LYS A 213 1.16 -37.52 22.74
C LYS A 213 2.52 -37.48 22.02
N GLY A 214 2.75 -36.55 21.10
CA GLY A 214 3.99 -36.47 20.33
C GLY A 214 5.14 -35.72 21.01
N ASN A 215 6.35 -36.29 21.02
CA ASN A 215 7.56 -35.65 21.58
C ASN A 215 7.93 -34.31 20.90
N ALA A 216 7.62 -34.15 19.61
CA ALA A 216 7.89 -32.92 18.86
C ALA A 216 7.06 -31.72 19.32
N ILE A 217 6.04 -31.93 20.16
CA ILE A 217 5.09 -30.91 20.59
C ILE A 217 5.53 -30.23 21.87
N LEU A 218 6.32 -30.90 22.71
CA LEU A 218 6.91 -30.28 23.89
C LEU A 218 7.75 -29.05 23.51
N ARG A 219 8.57 -29.17 22.46
CA ARG A 219 9.34 -28.04 21.90
C ARG A 219 8.44 -26.94 21.34
N SER A 220 7.29 -27.31 20.77
CA SER A 220 6.31 -26.33 20.29
C SER A 220 5.64 -25.59 21.44
N ALA A 221 5.21 -26.29 22.48
CA ALA A 221 4.61 -25.72 23.68
C ALA A 221 5.59 -24.76 24.37
N GLU A 222 6.87 -25.14 24.49
CA GLU A 222 7.93 -24.28 25.02
C GLU A 222 8.02 -22.96 24.24
N ARG A 223 8.08 -23.03 22.90
CA ARG A 223 8.20 -21.83 22.07
C ARG A 223 6.96 -20.93 22.17
N VAL A 224 5.77 -21.51 22.23
CA VAL A 224 4.53 -20.75 22.44
C VAL A 224 4.55 -20.04 23.80
N ALA A 225 4.93 -20.75 24.87
CA ALA A 225 5.00 -20.16 26.22
C ALA A 225 6.01 -19.00 26.31
N ARG A 226 7.15 -19.10 25.60
CA ARG A 226 8.15 -18.02 25.53
C ARG A 226 7.72 -16.82 24.69
N ALA A 227 6.90 -17.04 23.67
CA ALA A 227 6.49 -16.00 22.72
C ALA A 227 5.31 -15.16 23.21
N LEU A 228 4.47 -15.72 24.09
CA LEU A 228 3.31 -15.01 24.62
C LEU A 228 3.74 -14.03 25.72
N PRO A 229 3.11 -12.84 25.80
CA PRO A 229 3.41 -11.82 26.82
C PRO A 229 2.79 -12.18 28.17
N ILE A 230 3.15 -13.35 28.73
CA ILE A 230 2.61 -13.86 29.98
C ILE A 230 3.73 -14.19 30.97
N ASN A 231 3.58 -13.72 32.20
CA ASN A 231 4.52 -14.06 33.26
C ASN A 231 4.26 -15.49 33.77
N VAL A 232 5.07 -16.44 33.28
CA VAL A 232 5.05 -17.86 33.65
C VAL A 232 6.47 -18.45 33.66
N SER A 233 6.74 -19.36 34.60
CA SER A 233 7.96 -20.15 34.57
C SER A 233 7.85 -21.23 33.49
N VAL A 234 8.62 -21.10 32.41
CA VAL A 234 8.60 -22.05 31.27
C VAL A 234 8.93 -23.47 31.73
N THR A 235 9.90 -23.64 32.63
CA THR A 235 10.28 -24.96 33.16
C THR A 235 9.12 -25.64 33.87
N ARG A 236 8.47 -24.94 34.82
CA ARG A 236 7.32 -25.49 35.55
C ARG A 236 6.14 -25.77 34.62
N PHE A 237 5.90 -24.91 33.64
CA PHE A 237 4.89 -25.13 32.61
C PHE A 237 5.17 -26.42 31.81
N LEU A 238 6.42 -26.66 31.42
CA LEU A 238 6.79 -27.87 30.69
C LEU A 238 6.64 -29.13 31.55
N ASP A 239 6.92 -29.05 32.85
CA ASP A 239 6.72 -30.17 33.76
C ASP A 239 5.22 -30.51 33.91
N GLU A 240 4.37 -29.49 34.10
CA GLU A 240 2.91 -29.66 34.05
C GLU A 240 2.43 -30.27 32.72
N PHE A 241 2.96 -29.76 31.60
CA PHE A 241 2.57 -30.23 30.28
C PHE A 241 2.97 -31.69 30.03
N LYS A 242 4.15 -32.13 30.48
CA LYS A 242 4.57 -33.54 30.41
C LYS A 242 3.68 -34.44 31.26
N LEU A 243 3.31 -34.00 32.46
CA LEU A 243 2.38 -34.75 33.30
C LEU A 243 1.02 -34.88 32.62
N LEU A 244 0.51 -33.80 32.02
CA LEU A 244 -0.74 -33.84 31.27
C LEU A 244 -0.71 -34.86 30.11
N GLN A 245 0.43 -35.03 29.42
CA GLN A 245 0.56 -36.02 28.35
C GLN A 245 0.40 -37.48 28.82
N THR A 246 0.56 -37.73 30.13
CA THR A 246 0.40 -39.05 30.75
C THR A 246 -1.01 -39.29 31.31
N GLU A 247 -1.87 -38.28 31.34
CA GLU A 247 -3.24 -38.42 31.82
C GLU A 247 -4.16 -39.10 30.80
N ASP A 248 -5.22 -39.71 31.35
CA ASP A 248 -6.38 -40.10 30.55
C ASP A 248 -7.28 -38.88 30.32
N LEU A 249 -7.20 -38.32 29.11
CA LEU A 249 -7.86 -37.08 28.76
C LEU A 249 -9.29 -37.32 28.23
N PRO A 250 -10.19 -36.32 28.34
CA PRO A 250 -11.53 -36.42 27.79
C PRO A 250 -11.53 -36.78 26.29
N ALA A 251 -12.57 -37.47 25.83
CA ALA A 251 -12.71 -37.79 24.41
C ALA A 251 -12.69 -36.51 23.53
N TRP A 252 -11.91 -36.56 22.46
CA TRP A 252 -11.74 -35.49 21.48
C TRP A 252 -12.23 -35.95 20.10
N ASN A 253 -13.05 -35.13 19.45
CA ASN A 253 -13.45 -35.33 18.06
C ASN A 253 -12.84 -34.21 17.20
N PRO A 254 -11.88 -34.52 16.31
CA PRO A 254 -11.26 -33.52 15.45
C PRO A 254 -12.19 -32.84 14.44
N GLU A 255 -13.29 -33.49 14.03
CA GLU A 255 -14.18 -32.99 12.97
C GLU A 255 -15.24 -32.01 13.49
N THR A 256 -15.78 -32.30 14.68
CA THR A 256 -16.90 -31.54 15.26
C THR A 256 -16.55 -30.85 16.58
N GLY A 257 -15.39 -31.16 17.15
CA GLY A 257 -14.97 -30.67 18.46
C GLY A 257 -14.45 -29.24 18.41
N ARG A 258 -14.93 -28.41 19.34
CA ARG A 258 -14.34 -27.12 19.63
C ARG A 258 -13.13 -27.27 20.54
N VAL A 259 -11.96 -26.80 20.09
CA VAL A 259 -10.70 -26.96 20.82
C VAL A 259 -10.75 -26.32 22.21
N ASP A 260 -11.39 -25.15 22.34
CA ASP A 260 -11.54 -24.44 23.61
C ASP A 260 -12.49 -25.16 24.58
N HIS A 261 -13.47 -25.92 24.07
CA HIS A 261 -14.33 -26.76 24.90
C HIS A 261 -13.59 -27.97 25.44
N PHE A 262 -12.72 -28.59 24.62
CA PHE A 262 -11.83 -29.66 25.10
C PHE A 262 -10.92 -29.13 26.21
N TRP A 263 -10.22 -28.01 25.95
CA TRP A 263 -9.31 -27.42 26.92
C TRP A 263 -10.02 -26.96 28.19
N ARG A 264 -11.25 -26.45 28.09
CA ARG A 264 -12.08 -26.13 29.27
C ARG A 264 -12.27 -27.33 30.19
N LYS A 265 -12.51 -28.54 29.64
CA LYS A 265 -12.65 -29.76 30.44
C LYS A 265 -11.32 -30.13 31.12
N VAL A 266 -10.21 -30.01 30.40
CA VAL A 266 -8.86 -30.23 30.95
C VAL A 266 -8.54 -29.25 32.08
N PHE A 267 -8.90 -27.98 31.93
CA PHE A 267 -8.66 -26.95 32.95
C PHE A 267 -9.48 -27.14 34.23
N GLN A 268 -10.53 -27.97 34.18
CA GLN A 268 -11.35 -28.31 35.34
C GLN A 268 -10.84 -29.52 36.12
N ILE A 269 -9.78 -30.19 35.64
CA ILE A 269 -9.14 -31.30 36.36
C ILE A 269 -8.53 -30.74 37.65
N LYS A 270 -8.91 -31.34 38.77
CA LYS A 270 -8.46 -30.95 40.10
C LYS A 270 -7.44 -31.92 40.67
N SER A 271 -6.53 -31.39 41.46
CA SER A 271 -5.64 -32.18 42.32
C SER A 271 -6.43 -32.78 43.50
N VAL A 272 -5.78 -33.65 44.25
CA VAL A 272 -6.30 -34.22 45.51
C VAL A 272 -6.68 -33.11 46.50
N ASP A 273 -5.95 -32.00 46.48
CA ASP A 273 -6.18 -30.83 47.33
C ASP A 273 -7.31 -29.90 46.82
N ASN A 274 -8.10 -30.33 45.82
CA ASN A 274 -9.20 -29.57 45.21
C ASN A 274 -8.76 -28.27 44.48
N GLU A 275 -7.46 -28.05 44.33
CA GLU A 275 -6.84 -27.00 43.50
C GLU A 275 -6.76 -27.41 42.03
N ALA A 276 -6.59 -26.43 41.13
CA ALA A 276 -6.41 -26.70 39.71
C ALA A 276 -5.12 -27.52 39.48
N LYS A 277 -5.22 -28.67 38.80
CA LYS A 277 -4.08 -29.59 38.62
C LYS A 277 -3.01 -29.04 37.67
N TYR A 278 -3.42 -28.24 36.67
CA TYR A 278 -2.55 -27.68 35.63
C TYR A 278 -2.73 -26.15 35.47
N PRO A 279 -2.39 -25.35 36.49
CA PRO A 279 -2.64 -23.92 36.49
C PRO A 279 -1.81 -23.17 35.43
N LEU A 280 -0.56 -23.54 35.19
CA LEU A 280 0.28 -22.89 34.19
C LEU A 280 -0.13 -23.27 32.77
N VAL A 281 -0.48 -24.55 32.52
CA VAL A 281 -1.03 -24.95 31.22
C VAL A 281 -2.32 -24.19 30.93
N SER A 282 -3.22 -24.08 31.91
CA SER A 282 -4.46 -23.29 31.78
C SER A 282 -4.18 -21.84 31.40
N LYS A 283 -3.22 -21.18 32.06
CA LYS A 283 -2.85 -19.80 31.76
C LYS A 283 -2.27 -19.64 30.36
N VAL A 284 -1.30 -20.48 29.98
CA VAL A 284 -0.63 -20.41 28.66
C VAL A 284 -1.61 -20.71 27.55
N PHE A 285 -2.42 -21.77 27.67
CA PHE A 285 -3.27 -22.23 26.59
C PHE A 285 -4.49 -21.32 26.39
N LYS A 286 -5.02 -20.71 27.47
CA LYS A 286 -6.03 -19.65 27.33
C LYS A 286 -5.48 -18.44 26.55
N ALA A 287 -4.28 -17.98 26.89
CA ALA A 287 -3.64 -16.87 26.17
C ALA A 287 -3.39 -17.23 24.70
N ALA A 288 -2.90 -18.44 24.44
CA ALA A 288 -2.66 -18.94 23.09
C ALA A 288 -3.95 -19.02 22.25
N LEU A 289 -5.05 -19.54 22.82
CA LEU A 289 -6.35 -19.65 22.16
C LEU A 289 -7.06 -18.29 21.98
N ALA A 290 -6.63 -17.24 22.68
CA ALA A 290 -7.13 -15.88 22.50
C ALA A 290 -6.45 -15.14 21.33
N VAL A 291 -5.38 -15.70 20.75
CA VAL A 291 -4.72 -15.12 19.58
C VAL A 291 -5.65 -15.22 18.38
N SER A 292 -5.93 -14.08 17.73
CA SER A 292 -6.77 -14.04 16.53
C SER A 292 -6.13 -14.82 15.37
N HIS A 293 -6.96 -15.58 14.65
CA HIS A 293 -6.53 -16.48 13.57
C HIS A 293 -6.90 -15.97 12.17
N GLY A 294 -7.48 -14.78 12.02
CA GLY A 294 -7.85 -14.24 10.71
C GLY A 294 -8.52 -12.87 10.75
N SER A 295 -8.76 -12.29 9.58
CA SER A 295 -9.43 -10.99 9.44
C SER A 295 -10.93 -11.04 9.76
N SER A 296 -11.52 -12.22 9.91
CA SER A 296 -12.96 -12.37 10.09
C SER A 296 -13.50 -11.74 11.37
N ASP A 297 -12.72 -11.70 12.46
CA ASP A 297 -13.10 -10.96 13.67
C ASP A 297 -13.21 -9.46 13.40
N VAL A 298 -12.24 -8.90 12.66
CA VAL A 298 -12.21 -7.50 12.27
C VAL A 298 -13.35 -7.19 11.28
N GLU A 299 -13.60 -8.07 10.31
CA GLU A 299 -14.69 -7.91 9.34
C GLU A 299 -16.08 -8.01 9.99
N ARG A 300 -16.24 -8.89 11.01
CA ARG A 300 -17.42 -8.90 11.87
C ARG A 300 -17.58 -7.56 12.58
N GLY A 301 -16.50 -7.06 13.19
CA GLY A 301 -16.47 -5.73 13.81
C GLY A 301 -16.89 -4.62 12.84
N PHE A 302 -16.37 -4.60 11.61
CA PHE A 302 -16.78 -3.63 10.59
C PHE A 302 -18.25 -3.78 10.18
N SER A 303 -18.76 -5.01 10.08
CA SER A 303 -20.16 -5.25 9.76
C SER A 303 -21.08 -4.79 10.89
N GLU A 304 -20.69 -5.01 12.14
CA GLU A 304 -21.38 -4.49 13.32
C GLU A 304 -21.36 -2.97 13.37
N SER A 305 -20.21 -2.36 13.07
CA SER A 305 -20.06 -0.90 12.93
C SER A 305 -20.96 -0.35 11.83
N GLY A 306 -21.01 -0.99 10.65
CA GLY A 306 -21.89 -0.60 9.55
C GLY A 306 -23.37 -0.64 9.92
N ASN A 307 -23.79 -1.63 10.72
CA ASN A 307 -25.16 -1.71 11.25
C ASN A 307 -25.48 -0.59 12.25
N VAL A 308 -24.48 0.00 12.92
CA VAL A 308 -24.64 1.13 13.84
C VAL A 308 -24.57 2.47 13.09
N LEU A 309 -23.69 2.57 12.09
CA LEU A 309 -23.48 3.68 11.17
C LEU A 309 -24.40 3.59 9.94
N THR A 310 -25.72 3.48 10.16
CA THR A 310 -26.70 3.55 9.07
C THR A 310 -26.58 4.89 8.32
N ASP A 311 -27.03 4.97 7.07
CA ASP A 311 -26.87 6.17 6.21
C ASP A 311 -27.39 7.47 6.87
N ASP A 312 -28.43 7.36 7.69
CA ASP A 312 -29.01 8.48 8.47
C ASP A 312 -28.13 8.95 9.66
N LYS A 313 -27.06 8.22 9.99
CA LYS A 313 -26.17 8.42 11.15
C LYS A 313 -24.71 8.65 10.76
N THR A 314 -24.46 9.03 9.51
CA THR A 314 -23.11 9.27 8.95
C THR A 314 -22.32 10.40 9.64
N ARG A 315 -22.98 11.25 10.45
CA ARG A 315 -22.33 12.30 11.27
C ARG A 315 -21.87 11.82 12.66
N MET A 316 -21.96 10.53 12.97
CA MET A 316 -21.49 10.00 14.26
C MET A 316 -19.97 10.03 14.33
N ASN A 317 -19.42 10.62 15.40
CA ASN A 317 -17.99 10.58 15.65
C ASN A 317 -17.53 9.20 16.14
N GLU A 318 -16.24 8.91 15.97
CA GLU A 318 -15.63 7.62 16.34
C GLU A 318 -15.89 7.25 17.81
N ARG A 319 -15.80 8.22 18.72
CA ARG A 319 -16.04 8.00 20.16
C ARG A 319 -17.45 7.48 20.43
N THR A 320 -18.46 8.08 19.80
CA THR A 320 -19.86 7.66 19.98
C THR A 320 -20.10 6.28 19.38
N LEU A 321 -19.46 5.99 18.25
CA LEU A 321 -19.49 4.66 17.65
C LEU A 321 -18.90 3.61 18.60
N ASN A 322 -17.68 3.84 19.10
CA ASN A 322 -17.00 2.94 20.03
C ASN A 322 -17.81 2.73 21.31
N ALA A 323 -18.41 3.80 21.87
CA ALA A 323 -19.29 3.68 23.04
C ALA A 323 -20.51 2.79 22.76
N LYS A 324 -21.17 2.95 21.60
CA LYS A 324 -22.30 2.10 21.21
C LYS A 324 -21.90 0.65 20.98
N LEU A 325 -20.77 0.41 20.32
CA LEU A 325 -20.25 -0.94 20.09
C LEU A 325 -19.89 -1.62 21.41
N ASN A 326 -19.27 -0.90 22.36
CA ASN A 326 -18.97 -1.42 23.70
C ASN A 326 -20.23 -1.80 24.46
N ILE A 327 -21.27 -0.95 24.46
CA ILE A 327 -22.55 -1.26 25.10
C ILE A 327 -23.19 -2.49 24.45
N LYS A 328 -23.21 -2.56 23.11
CA LYS A 328 -23.78 -3.68 22.36
C LYS A 328 -23.03 -4.99 22.66
N SER A 329 -21.71 -4.95 22.65
CA SER A 329 -20.84 -6.08 22.97
C SER A 329 -21.07 -6.57 24.40
N GLY A 330 -21.11 -5.64 25.37
CA GLY A 330 -21.42 -5.94 26.76
C GLY A 330 -22.80 -6.59 26.93
N LEU A 331 -23.84 -6.06 26.29
CA LEU A 331 -25.17 -6.67 26.32
C LEU A 331 -25.18 -8.07 25.69
N ASN A 332 -24.47 -8.26 24.58
CA ASN A 332 -24.37 -9.55 23.91
C ASN A 332 -23.70 -10.62 24.81
N PHE A 333 -22.69 -10.23 25.59
CA PHE A 333 -22.08 -11.11 26.60
C PHE A 333 -23.11 -11.63 27.61
N TYR A 334 -24.08 -10.79 27.99
CA TYR A 334 -25.20 -11.15 28.86
C TYR A 334 -26.45 -11.62 28.08
N GLN A 335 -26.26 -12.21 26.90
CA GLN A 335 -27.33 -12.75 26.04
C GLN A 335 -28.43 -11.73 25.70
N ASN A 336 -28.06 -10.45 25.58
CA ASN A 336 -28.98 -9.33 25.38
C ASN A 336 -30.07 -9.21 26.46
N LYS A 337 -29.78 -9.64 27.69
CA LYS A 337 -30.66 -9.52 28.85
C LYS A 337 -30.10 -8.47 29.81
N PRO A 338 -30.59 -7.22 29.79
CA PRO A 338 -30.07 -6.15 30.65
C PRO A 338 -30.13 -6.48 32.14
N GLN A 339 -31.11 -7.27 32.57
CA GLN A 339 -31.27 -7.69 33.97
C GLN A 339 -30.13 -8.61 34.48
N LEU A 340 -29.35 -9.22 33.58
CA LEU A 340 -28.20 -10.05 33.95
C LEU A 340 -26.91 -9.23 34.06
N VAL A 341 -26.92 -7.96 33.67
CA VAL A 341 -25.75 -7.09 33.75
C VAL A 341 -25.52 -6.71 35.22
N PRO A 342 -24.38 -7.09 35.81
CA PRO A 342 -24.09 -6.77 37.19
C PRO A 342 -23.84 -5.27 37.36
N MET A 343 -24.55 -4.64 38.30
CA MET A 343 -24.32 -3.25 38.69
C MET A 343 -23.12 -3.13 39.63
N SER A 344 -21.91 -3.17 39.05
CA SER A 344 -20.67 -3.04 39.82
C SER A 344 -20.52 -1.65 40.43
N LYS A 345 -19.71 -1.55 41.50
CA LYS A 345 -19.36 -0.26 42.12
C LYS A 345 -18.69 0.68 41.11
N ASP A 346 -17.86 0.14 40.24
CA ASP A 346 -17.15 0.90 39.20
C ASP A 346 -18.10 1.45 38.13
N LEU A 347 -19.15 0.70 37.78
CA LEU A 347 -20.18 1.16 36.84
C LEU A 347 -21.00 2.31 37.45
N LEU A 348 -21.37 2.19 38.73
CA LEU A 348 -22.06 3.25 39.46
C LEU A 348 -21.20 4.52 39.58
N LEU A 349 -19.91 4.36 39.89
CA LEU A 349 -18.97 5.48 39.95
C LEU A 349 -18.80 6.14 38.57
N SER A 350 -18.65 5.34 37.52
CA SER A 350 -18.55 5.83 36.13
C SER A 350 -19.78 6.63 35.71
N GLY A 351 -20.98 6.18 36.11
CA GLY A 351 -22.22 6.92 35.88
C GLY A 351 -22.25 8.27 36.60
N ARG A 352 -21.85 8.32 37.87
CA ARG A 352 -21.79 9.58 38.65
C ARG A 352 -20.78 10.58 38.07
N LEU A 353 -19.64 10.10 37.59
CA LEU A 353 -18.56 10.93 37.04
C LEU A 353 -18.75 11.30 35.56
N ALA A 354 -19.77 10.73 34.88
CA ALA A 354 -19.95 10.89 33.44
C ALA A 354 -20.02 12.37 33.00
N HIS A 355 -20.73 13.22 33.76
CA HIS A 355 -20.85 14.65 33.44
C HIS A 355 -19.53 15.41 33.61
N SER A 356 -18.76 15.11 34.65
CA SER A 356 -17.43 15.71 34.86
C SER A 356 -16.50 15.36 33.71
N LYS A 357 -16.39 14.06 33.39
CA LYS A 357 -15.57 13.55 32.28
C LYS A 357 -16.00 14.13 30.93
N TYR A 358 -17.30 14.41 30.74
CA TYR A 358 -17.78 15.06 29.53
C TYR A 358 -17.33 16.53 29.45
N LYS A 359 -17.37 17.28 30.56
CA LYS A 359 -16.85 18.66 30.61
C LYS A 359 -15.35 18.72 30.36
N GLU A 360 -14.58 17.87 31.03
CA GLU A 360 -13.12 17.75 30.84
C GLU A 360 -12.77 17.49 29.38
N TYR A 361 -13.53 16.61 28.72
CA TYR A 361 -13.38 16.35 27.29
C TYR A 361 -13.65 17.59 26.42
N LEU A 362 -14.75 18.31 26.66
CA LEU A 362 -15.08 19.52 25.90
C LEU A 362 -14.00 20.60 26.06
N GLU A 363 -13.41 20.72 27.25
CA GLU A 363 -12.31 21.64 27.50
C GLU A 363 -11.03 21.22 26.75
N ALA A 364 -10.72 19.92 26.73
CA ALA A 364 -9.58 19.40 25.98
C ALA A 364 -9.76 19.56 24.45
N GLU A 365 -10.98 19.37 23.93
CA GLU A 365 -11.30 19.55 22.51
C GLU A 365 -11.14 21.01 22.09
N ARG A 366 -11.63 21.95 22.90
CA ARG A 366 -11.42 23.40 22.68
C ARG A 366 -9.93 23.77 22.66
N LYS A 367 -9.14 23.26 23.61
CA LYS A 367 -7.69 23.51 23.64
C LYS A 367 -6.99 23.00 22.38
N LYS A 368 -7.34 21.81 21.90
CA LYS A 368 -6.79 21.24 20.65
C LYS A 368 -7.17 22.07 19.43
N GLU A 369 -8.40 22.56 19.35
CA GLU A 369 -8.84 23.43 18.25
C GLU A 369 -8.09 24.78 18.27
N ASP A 370 -7.93 25.39 19.44
CA ASP A 370 -7.20 26.64 19.61
C ASP A 370 -5.71 26.47 19.24
N GLU A 371 -5.08 25.38 19.65
CA GLU A 371 -3.69 25.05 19.27
C GLU A 371 -3.55 24.79 17.77
N ALA A 372 -4.48 24.06 17.16
CA ALA A 372 -4.46 23.80 15.72
C ALA A 372 -4.63 25.09 14.91
N LYS A 373 -5.51 26.00 15.37
CA LYS A 373 -5.69 27.31 14.75
C LYS A 373 -4.43 28.16 14.84
N ARG A 374 -3.78 28.20 16.00
CA ARG A 374 -2.50 28.90 16.19
C ARG A 374 -1.40 28.36 15.27
N ARG A 375 -1.24 27.03 15.21
CA ARG A 375 -0.25 26.40 14.30
C ARG A 375 -0.51 26.73 12.83
N LYS A 376 -1.78 26.81 12.43
CA LYS A 376 -2.16 27.18 11.05
C LYS A 376 -1.84 28.65 10.76
N GLU A 377 -2.16 29.55 11.69
CA GLU A 377 -1.83 30.98 11.58
C GLU A 377 -0.31 31.21 11.50
N GLU A 378 0.46 30.53 12.35
CA GLU A 378 1.93 30.56 12.32
C GLU A 378 2.50 30.05 10.98
N ALA A 379 1.98 28.94 10.46
CA ALA A 379 2.40 28.39 9.17
C ALA A 379 2.05 29.31 7.99
N GLU A 380 0.86 29.93 7.99
CA GLU A 380 0.45 30.89 6.97
C GLU A 380 1.31 32.16 7.00
N GLU A 381 1.67 32.65 8.18
CA GLU A 381 2.57 33.80 8.33
C GLU A 381 3.98 33.50 7.81
N ASP A 382 4.52 32.32 8.09
CA ASP A 382 5.82 31.87 7.59
C ASP A 382 5.84 31.72 6.07
N VAL A 383 4.77 31.19 5.48
CA VAL A 383 4.62 31.12 4.01
C VAL A 383 4.59 32.52 3.40
N ARG A 384 3.87 33.48 4.03
CA ARG A 384 3.83 34.88 3.57
C ARG A 384 5.21 35.52 3.61
N LYS A 385 5.93 35.40 4.73
CA LYS A 385 7.32 35.92 4.88
C LYS A 385 8.26 35.33 3.82
N ARG A 386 8.17 34.02 3.55
CA ARG A 386 8.96 33.35 2.50
C ARG A 386 8.61 33.88 1.11
N ALA A 387 7.33 34.09 0.79
CA ALA A 387 6.90 34.60 -0.51
C ALA A 387 7.37 36.05 -0.75
N GLU A 388 7.28 36.92 0.26
CA GLU A 388 7.77 38.30 0.19
C GLU A 388 9.29 38.36 -0.01
N PHE A 389 10.03 37.53 0.72
CA PHE A 389 11.48 37.42 0.57
C PHE A 389 11.88 36.92 -0.83
N MET A 390 11.19 35.90 -1.36
CA MET A 390 11.45 35.39 -2.71
C MET A 390 11.14 36.43 -3.80
N LYS A 391 10.07 37.22 -3.65
CA LYS A 391 9.78 38.35 -4.55
C LYS A 391 10.92 39.38 -4.53
N SER A 392 11.42 39.73 -3.35
CA SER A 392 12.55 40.66 -3.18
C SER A 392 13.84 40.14 -3.85
N GLN A 393 14.18 38.87 -3.63
CA GLN A 393 15.32 38.23 -4.30
C GLN A 393 15.18 38.20 -5.82
N ASN A 394 14.01 37.85 -6.35
CA ASN A 394 13.78 37.82 -7.79
C ASN A 394 13.92 39.21 -8.42
N LYS A 395 13.45 40.27 -7.74
CA LYS A 395 13.66 41.66 -8.17
C LYS A 395 15.15 42.03 -8.20
N MET A 396 15.91 41.61 -7.19
CA MET A 396 17.35 41.84 -7.14
C MET A 396 18.11 41.07 -8.23
N ARG A 397 17.75 39.79 -8.48
CA ARG A 397 18.32 38.98 -9.57
C ARG A 397 18.07 39.58 -10.95
N ARG A 398 16.86 40.06 -11.22
CA ARG A 398 16.54 40.78 -12.48
C ARG A 398 17.41 42.02 -12.64
N SER A 399 17.54 42.84 -11.59
CA SER A 399 18.42 44.02 -11.62
C SER A 399 19.89 43.66 -11.86
N ILE A 400 20.37 42.53 -11.35
CA ILE A 400 21.74 42.05 -11.61
C ILE A 400 21.89 41.64 -13.08
N ALA A 401 20.94 40.86 -13.62
CA ALA A 401 20.96 40.43 -15.02
C ALA A 401 20.95 41.62 -15.99
N ASP A 402 20.13 42.65 -15.74
CA ASP A 402 20.07 43.85 -16.57
C ASP A 402 21.42 44.61 -16.58
N MET A 403 22.07 44.71 -15.41
CA MET A 403 23.39 45.34 -15.31
C MET A 403 24.48 44.48 -15.97
N GLU A 404 24.41 43.15 -15.87
CA GLU A 404 25.33 42.24 -16.57
C GLU A 404 25.24 42.38 -18.09
N SER A 405 24.02 42.49 -18.63
CA SER A 405 23.81 42.73 -20.06
C SER A 405 24.45 44.04 -20.49
N LYS A 406 24.21 45.13 -19.75
CA LYS A 406 24.81 46.45 -20.01
C LYS A 406 26.33 46.42 -19.95
N VAL A 407 26.92 45.74 -18.96
CA VAL A 407 28.38 45.58 -18.87
C VAL A 407 28.90 44.78 -20.06
N LYS A 408 28.19 43.74 -20.51
CA LYS A 408 28.60 42.92 -21.66
C LYS A 408 28.53 43.69 -22.97
N GLU A 409 27.50 44.51 -23.17
CA GLU A 409 27.37 45.41 -24.32
C GLU A 409 28.51 46.44 -24.35
N LEU A 410 28.77 47.11 -23.23
CA LEU A 410 29.87 48.08 -23.13
C LEU A 410 31.24 47.43 -23.35
N LYS A 411 31.48 46.20 -22.84
CA LYS A 411 32.72 45.44 -23.14
C LYS A 411 32.87 45.09 -24.63
N ARG A 412 31.76 44.83 -25.33
CA ARG A 412 31.79 44.55 -26.78
C ARG A 412 32.14 45.82 -27.56
N ALA A 413 31.49 46.93 -27.23
CA ALA A 413 31.79 48.23 -27.82
C ALA A 413 33.26 48.62 -27.61
N GLU A 414 33.79 48.49 -26.39
CA GLU A 414 35.21 48.76 -26.09
C GLU A 414 36.15 47.83 -26.89
N LYS A 415 35.78 46.55 -27.09
CA LYS A 415 36.57 45.60 -27.89
C LYS A 415 36.54 45.92 -29.39
N GLU A 416 35.44 46.44 -29.90
CA GLU A 416 35.31 46.88 -31.30
C GLU A 416 36.09 48.18 -31.53
N GLU A 417 36.01 49.14 -30.61
CA GLU A 417 36.79 50.38 -30.65
C GLU A 417 38.30 50.11 -30.56
N THR A 418 38.75 49.20 -29.69
CA THR A 418 40.17 48.84 -29.60
C THR A 418 40.67 48.15 -30.86
N LYS A 419 39.90 47.24 -31.46
CA LYS A 419 40.24 46.64 -32.76
C LYS A 419 40.31 47.68 -33.88
N ALA A 420 39.37 48.61 -33.94
CA ALA A 420 39.37 49.69 -34.93
C ALA A 420 40.60 50.60 -34.75
N SER A 421 40.95 50.93 -33.50
CA SER A 421 42.18 51.67 -33.17
C SER A 421 43.45 50.92 -33.58
N GLU A 422 43.55 49.62 -33.31
CA GLU A 422 44.72 48.79 -33.68
C GLU A 422 44.87 48.64 -35.20
N GLN A 423 43.77 48.47 -35.93
CA GLN A 423 43.77 48.45 -37.39
C GLN A 423 44.25 49.79 -37.97
N LEU A 424 43.73 50.91 -37.46
CA LEU A 424 44.17 52.25 -37.87
C LEU A 424 45.66 52.51 -37.55
N LEU A 425 46.16 52.02 -36.41
CA LEU A 425 47.59 52.08 -36.10
C LEU A 425 48.43 51.25 -37.07
N SER A 426 48.01 50.02 -37.38
CA SER A 426 48.73 49.13 -38.30
C SER A 426 48.77 49.69 -39.72
N GLU A 427 47.63 50.21 -40.21
CA GLU A 427 47.55 50.86 -41.52
C GLU A 427 48.35 52.15 -41.57
N GLY A 428 48.27 52.98 -40.51
CA GLY A 428 49.08 54.18 -40.36
C GLY A 428 50.57 53.88 -40.39
N GLN A 429 51.03 52.86 -39.66
CA GLN A 429 52.43 52.43 -39.65
C GLN A 429 52.91 51.92 -41.01
N LYS A 430 52.12 51.06 -41.69
CA LYS A 430 52.45 50.57 -43.04
C LYS A 430 52.52 51.68 -44.08
N LYS A 431 51.61 52.65 -44.00
CA LYS A 431 51.61 53.83 -44.89
C LYS A 431 52.81 54.73 -44.61
N LEU A 432 53.16 54.94 -43.34
CA LEU A 432 54.35 55.69 -42.95
C LEU A 432 55.62 55.05 -43.51
N GLU A 433 55.75 53.72 -43.39
CA GLU A 433 56.92 52.98 -43.87
C GLU A 433 57.06 53.06 -45.40
N LYS A 434 55.94 53.00 -46.14
CA LYS A 434 55.93 53.19 -47.61
C LYS A 434 56.26 54.64 -48.01
N ALA A 435 55.71 55.63 -47.31
CA ALA A 435 55.96 57.05 -47.59
C ALA A 435 57.43 57.43 -47.35
N LEU A 436 58.04 56.88 -46.29
CA LEU A 436 59.47 57.06 -45.98
C LEU A 436 60.38 56.44 -47.05
N LYS A 437 60.03 55.26 -47.58
CA LYS A 437 60.79 54.62 -48.67
C LYS A 437 60.71 55.41 -49.99
N ASN A 438 59.59 56.07 -50.25
CA ASN A 438 59.33 56.79 -51.51
C ASN A 438 59.61 58.30 -51.45
N LYS A 439 60.12 58.83 -50.32
CA LYS A 439 60.33 60.28 -50.06
C LYS A 439 59.09 61.16 -50.32
N ASP A 440 57.91 60.63 -50.01
CA ASP A 440 56.63 61.34 -50.15
C ASP A 440 56.21 61.99 -48.82
N LEU A 441 56.30 63.32 -48.75
CA LEU A 441 55.99 64.11 -47.55
C LEU A 441 54.50 64.20 -47.23
N GLU A 442 53.61 64.17 -48.24
CA GLU A 442 52.16 64.21 -48.02
C GLU A 442 51.65 62.87 -47.49
N GLY A 443 52.16 61.74 -48.03
CA GLY A 443 51.86 60.40 -47.53
C GLY A 443 52.25 60.19 -46.06
N ALA A 444 53.37 60.79 -45.61
CA ALA A 444 53.81 60.74 -44.22
C ALA A 444 52.89 61.54 -43.28
N ARG A 445 52.35 62.68 -43.73
CA ARG A 445 51.44 63.53 -42.95
C ARG A 445 50.09 62.86 -42.72
N VAL A 446 49.56 62.20 -43.75
CA VAL A 446 48.33 61.38 -43.64
C VAL A 446 48.53 60.21 -42.67
N ALA A 447 49.67 59.52 -42.75
CA ALA A 447 49.99 58.42 -41.83
C ALA A 447 50.11 58.88 -40.36
N PHE A 448 50.70 60.05 -40.12
CA PHE A 448 50.78 60.64 -38.79
C PHE A 448 49.40 61.05 -38.24
N GLY A 449 48.51 61.55 -39.09
CA GLY A 449 47.11 61.81 -38.75
C GLY A 449 46.34 60.54 -38.36
N MET A 450 46.54 59.44 -39.08
CA MET A 450 45.94 58.12 -38.73
C MET A 450 46.45 57.60 -37.38
N ILE A 451 47.76 57.71 -37.11
CA ILE A 451 48.36 57.29 -35.83
C ILE A 451 47.85 58.15 -34.66
N SER A 452 47.79 59.47 -34.85
CA SER A 452 47.30 60.40 -33.81
C SER A 452 45.81 60.19 -33.52
N GLY A 453 44.99 59.97 -34.56
CA GLY A 453 43.57 59.64 -34.42
C GLY A 453 43.37 58.33 -33.64
N ALA A 454 44.17 57.31 -33.91
CA ALA A 454 44.08 56.05 -33.19
C ALA A 454 44.56 56.14 -31.73
N GLN A 455 45.56 56.98 -31.42
CA GLN A 455 46.00 57.27 -30.05
C GLN A 455 44.94 58.03 -29.24
N ASN A 456 44.19 58.93 -29.87
CA ASN A 456 43.08 59.63 -29.24
C ASN A 456 41.85 58.72 -29.01
N MET A 457 41.55 57.79 -29.92
CA MET A 457 40.50 56.78 -29.69
C MET A 457 40.82 55.86 -28.50
N LYS A 458 42.11 55.61 -28.22
CA LYS A 458 42.55 54.86 -27.03
C LYS A 458 42.30 55.57 -25.70
N LYS A 459 41.92 56.86 -25.70
CA LYS A 459 41.84 57.71 -24.51
C LYS A 459 40.42 58.19 -24.12
N ILE A 460 39.34 57.63 -24.66
CA ILE A 460 38.01 58.25 -24.50
C ILE A 460 36.99 57.35 -23.77
N LYS A 461 36.53 57.85 -22.61
CA LYS A 461 35.23 57.71 -21.90
C LYS A 461 34.60 56.32 -21.64
N THR A 462 34.75 55.31 -22.50
CA THR A 462 34.10 54.00 -22.33
C THR A 462 34.70 53.18 -21.18
N SER A 463 35.99 53.34 -20.88
CA SER A 463 36.69 52.59 -19.82
C SER A 463 36.28 52.97 -18.39
N ASP A 464 35.98 54.25 -18.11
CA ASP A 464 35.64 54.70 -16.76
C ASP A 464 34.17 54.41 -16.40
N GLU A 465 33.26 54.54 -17.36
CA GLU A 465 31.86 54.11 -17.20
C GLU A 465 31.78 52.60 -16.95
N LEU A 466 32.57 51.80 -17.69
CA LEU A 466 32.66 50.35 -17.49
C LEU A 466 33.13 49.98 -16.08
N LYS A 467 34.19 50.62 -15.57
CA LYS A 467 34.71 50.40 -14.22
C LYS A 467 33.68 50.77 -13.14
N SER A 468 32.95 51.87 -13.34
CA SER A 468 31.92 52.32 -12.41
C SER A 468 30.70 51.39 -12.35
N LEU A 469 30.30 50.82 -13.49
CA LEU A 469 29.19 49.87 -13.56
C LEU A 469 29.59 48.49 -13.03
N ALA A 470 30.82 48.05 -13.33
CA ALA A 470 31.37 46.80 -12.81
C ALA A 470 31.46 46.82 -11.28
N THR A 471 31.97 47.90 -10.68
CA THR A 471 32.02 48.04 -9.21
C THR A 471 30.64 48.08 -8.56
N LYS A 472 29.64 48.72 -9.19
CA LYS A 472 28.25 48.69 -8.70
C LYS A 472 27.62 47.29 -8.80
N LEU A 473 27.92 46.56 -9.87
CA LEU A 473 27.49 45.18 -10.07
C LEU A 473 28.08 44.26 -9.00
N ASP A 474 29.38 44.34 -8.74
CA ASP A 474 30.06 43.52 -7.75
C ASP A 474 29.55 43.79 -6.32
N LYS A 475 29.27 45.05 -5.98
CA LYS A 475 28.62 45.41 -4.70
C LYS A 475 27.25 44.74 -4.57
N LYS A 476 26.39 44.82 -5.59
CA LYS A 476 25.06 44.17 -5.57
C LYS A 476 25.13 42.64 -5.53
N LYS A 477 26.09 42.02 -6.22
CA LYS A 477 26.34 40.57 -6.14
C LYS A 477 26.80 40.15 -4.75
N SER A 478 27.70 40.92 -4.14
CA SER A 478 28.15 40.71 -2.77
C SER A 478 27.00 40.80 -1.76
N THR A 479 26.11 41.79 -1.90
CA THR A 479 24.91 41.90 -1.05
C THR A 479 23.92 40.74 -1.22
N LEU A 480 23.75 40.23 -2.46
CA LEU A 480 22.91 39.05 -2.70
C LEU A 480 23.52 37.79 -2.04
N LEU A 481 24.85 37.62 -2.15
CA LEU A 481 25.58 36.52 -1.53
C LEU A 481 25.55 36.61 0.01
N SER A 482 25.76 37.79 0.60
CA SER A 482 25.68 37.97 2.06
C SER A 482 24.30 37.62 2.61
N ASN A 483 23.23 38.01 1.91
CA ASN A 483 21.85 37.67 2.27
C ASN A 483 21.56 36.17 2.14
N PHE A 484 22.24 35.47 1.23
CA PHE A 484 22.14 34.02 1.08
C PHE A 484 22.83 33.29 2.24
N PHE A 485 24.06 33.69 2.59
CA PHE A 485 24.82 33.06 3.67
C PHE A 485 24.32 33.38 5.09
N GLN A 486 23.72 34.56 5.31
CA GLN A 486 23.04 34.86 6.59
C GLN A 486 21.86 33.91 6.85
N ARG A 487 21.20 33.40 5.79
CA ARG A 487 20.10 32.44 5.92
C ARG A 487 20.57 31.05 6.34
N GLU A 488 21.67 30.54 5.79
CA GLU A 488 22.18 29.20 6.19
C GLU A 488 22.47 29.13 7.70
N LYS A 489 22.95 30.23 8.29
CA LYS A 489 23.16 30.34 9.74
C LYS A 489 21.84 30.37 10.54
N GLY A 490 20.80 31.04 10.03
CA GLY A 490 19.49 31.12 10.70
C GLY A 490 18.62 29.86 10.54
N THR A 491 18.73 29.15 9.41
CA THR A 491 18.05 27.86 9.23
C THR A 491 18.70 26.74 10.05
N ALA A 492 20.02 26.80 10.26
CA ALA A 492 20.73 25.86 11.13
C ALA A 492 20.40 26.08 12.61
N SER A 493 20.14 27.32 13.07
CA SER A 493 19.72 27.56 14.46
C SER A 493 18.27 27.17 14.74
N SER A 494 17.39 27.24 13.73
CA SER A 494 15.99 26.79 13.83
C SER A 494 15.86 25.27 13.85
N SER A 495 16.66 24.53 13.08
CA SER A 495 16.58 23.06 13.05
C SER A 495 17.16 22.38 14.29
N VAL A 496 17.99 23.08 15.07
CA VAL A 496 18.58 22.55 16.32
C VAL A 496 17.61 22.70 17.50
N MET A 497 16.64 23.62 17.45
CA MET A 497 15.55 23.68 18.44
C MET A 497 14.39 22.72 18.15
N GLU A 498 14.25 22.21 16.92
CA GLU A 498 13.21 21.23 16.55
C GLU A 498 13.57 19.76 16.87
N THR A 499 14.78 19.49 17.38
CA THR A 499 15.24 18.11 17.71
C THR A 499 15.41 17.83 19.20
N GLN A 500 15.00 18.76 20.08
CA GLN A 500 14.89 18.53 21.53
C GLN A 500 13.46 18.87 21.98
N GLY A 501 12.53 17.95 21.74
CA GLY A 501 11.12 18.13 22.08
C GLY A 501 10.22 17.04 21.51
N SER A 502 10.67 15.78 21.58
CA SER A 502 9.80 14.62 21.35
C SER A 502 10.24 13.50 22.29
N ASP A 503 10.13 13.75 23.59
CA ASP A 503 9.88 12.66 24.53
C ASP A 503 8.47 12.18 24.21
N ILE A 504 8.44 11.01 23.57
CA ILE A 504 7.23 10.23 23.36
C ILE A 504 6.91 9.66 24.74
N ASP A 505 5.88 10.22 25.38
CA ASP A 505 5.23 9.59 26.52
C ASP A 505 4.64 8.25 26.04
N ASP A 506 5.30 7.17 26.46
CA ASP A 506 4.78 5.82 26.52
C ASP A 506 3.67 5.78 27.59
N ASP A 507 2.43 6.06 27.18
CA ASP A 507 1.22 5.68 27.92
C ASP A 507 0.40 4.73 27.04
N PHE A 508 0.86 3.48 26.98
CA PHE A 508 0.05 2.33 26.61
C PHE A 508 -0.26 1.53 27.88
N ASP A 509 -1.28 1.98 28.60
CA ASP A 509 -2.06 1.12 29.50
C ASP A 509 -3.39 0.78 28.78
N LEU A 510 -3.45 -0.42 28.19
CA LEU A 510 -4.64 -1.24 28.00
C LEU A 510 -4.28 -2.70 27.74
#